data_AF-A0A1Q2GXH2-F1
#
_entry.id   AF-A0A1Q2GXH2-F1
#
_cell.length_a   1.000
_cell.length_b   1.000
_cell.length_c   1.000
_cell.angle_alpha   90.00
_cell.angle_beta   90.00
_cell.angle_gamma   90.00
#
_symmetry.space_group_name_H-M   'P 1'
#
loop_
_entity.id
_entity.type
_entity.pdbx_description
1 polymer ?
#
loop_
_entity_poly.entity_id
_entity_poly.type
_entity_poly.pdbx_seq_one_letter_code
_entity_poly.pdbx_strand_id
1 'polypeptide(L)'
;MATLKVWDGFIRCFHWFLVVSIAVLYFSIEEGMIELHFIAGFFTLALIATRLIWGVIGSRTAKLSALIHSPKAVFNSFKSSKNTIGHSAPGSYMVLVFFALIITQLVTGLMSSDGILTDGPLVEYVSSDTVDFANWLHHLNFDILLYAIGLHVSAIIFYRIKGKPLVKAMITGSKNLKEDEPHTIVTKSPWLAWGIFFILLFILMMTWGKEPINYLFS
;
A
#
# COMPACT_ATOMS: atom_id res chain seq x y z
N MET A 1 -14.07 28.23 7.93
CA MET A 1 -13.10 27.57 7.02
C MET A 1 -13.80 26.50 6.21
N ALA A 2 -13.79 26.61 4.89
CA ALA A 2 -14.28 25.55 4.02
C ALA A 2 -13.30 24.36 3.98
N THR A 3 -13.81 23.14 3.85
CA THR A 3 -13.00 21.92 3.79
C THR A 3 -13.06 21.31 2.39
N LEU A 4 -11.90 20.96 1.82
CA LEU A 4 -11.79 20.21 0.57
C LEU A 4 -11.57 18.73 0.88
N LYS A 5 -12.38 17.85 0.30
CA LYS A 5 -12.13 16.41 0.32
C LYS A 5 -10.99 16.10 -0.65
N VAL A 6 -9.83 15.73 -0.10
CA VAL A 6 -8.59 15.45 -0.85
C VAL A 6 -8.44 13.96 -1.12
N TRP A 7 -8.91 13.11 -0.19
CA TRP A 7 -8.82 11.65 -0.33
C TRP A 7 -10.21 11.02 -0.36
N ASP A 8 -10.46 10.19 -1.38
CA ASP A 8 -11.67 9.38 -1.42
C ASP A 8 -11.68 8.32 -0.30
N GLY A 9 -12.84 7.70 -0.08
CA GLY A 9 -13.01 6.72 1.00
C GLY A 9 -12.13 5.48 0.82
N PHE A 10 -11.97 5.03 -0.43
CA PHE A 10 -11.21 3.81 -0.72
C PHE A 10 -9.72 4.00 -0.42
N ILE A 11 -9.11 5.12 -0.81
CA ILE A 11 -7.68 5.37 -0.53
C ILE A 11 -7.38 5.35 0.96
N ARG A 12 -8.27 5.93 1.78
CA ARG A 12 -8.07 5.97 3.22
C ARG A 12 -8.13 4.57 3.82
N CYS A 13 -9.15 3.79 3.44
CA CYS A 13 -9.26 2.40 3.88
C CYS A 13 -8.09 1.56 3.37
N PHE A 14 -7.69 1.70 2.10
CA PHE A 14 -6.52 1.04 1.53
C PHE A 14 -5.27 1.29 2.37
N HIS A 15 -4.98 2.55 2.73
CA HIS A 15 -3.80 2.86 3.51
C HIS A 15 -3.82 2.18 4.88
N TRP A 16 -4.91 2.29 5.63
CA TRP A 16 -4.99 1.72 6.97
C TRP A 16 -5.08 0.19 6.96
N PHE A 17 -5.77 -0.39 5.98
CA PHE A 17 -5.75 -1.83 5.77
C PHE A 17 -4.36 -2.33 5.40
N LEU A 18 -3.62 -1.60 4.56
CA LEU A 18 -2.23 -1.95 4.25
C LEU A 18 -1.33 -1.92 5.50
N VAL A 19 -1.49 -0.91 6.37
CA VAL A 19 -0.76 -0.84 7.65
C VAL A 19 -1.07 -2.06 8.53
N VAL A 20 -2.35 -2.40 8.69
CA VAL A 20 -2.77 -3.58 9.46
C VAL A 20 -2.26 -4.86 8.82
N SER A 21 -2.36 -4.99 7.50
CA SER A 21 -1.91 -6.17 6.76
C SER A 21 -0.41 -6.40 6.91
N ILE A 22 0.43 -5.36 6.84
CA ILE A 22 1.87 -5.49 7.06
C ILE A 22 2.16 -5.98 8.48
N ALA A 23 1.46 -5.46 9.49
CA ALA A 23 1.61 -5.90 10.87
C ALA A 23 1.19 -7.37 11.06
N VAL A 24 0.06 -7.78 10.46
CA VAL A 24 -0.41 -9.17 10.49
C VAL A 24 0.54 -10.10 9.75
N LEU A 25 1.04 -9.71 8.58
CA LEU A 25 2.01 -10.48 7.80
C LEU A 25 3.29 -10.72 8.59
N TYR A 26 3.82 -9.69 9.24
CA TYR A 26 5.00 -9.81 10.08
C TYR A 26 4.76 -10.70 11.30
N PHE A 27 3.68 -10.45 12.04
CA PHE A 27 3.34 -11.25 13.21
C PHE A 27 3.11 -12.72 12.87
N SER A 28 2.35 -12.99 11.81
CA SER A 28 2.01 -14.36 11.41
C SER A 28 3.23 -15.18 11.01
N ILE A 29 4.22 -14.59 10.35
CA ILE A 29 5.44 -15.35 10.01
C ILE A 29 6.33 -15.60 11.23
N GLU A 30 6.47 -14.63 12.13
CA GLU A 30 7.28 -14.76 13.36
C GLU A 30 6.70 -15.81 14.33
N GLU A 31 5.37 -15.90 14.41
CA GLU A 31 4.69 -16.88 15.26
C GLU A 31 4.47 -18.24 14.56
N GLY A 32 4.96 -18.41 13.32
CA GLY A 32 4.76 -19.64 12.55
C GLY A 32 3.31 -19.91 12.13
N MET A 33 2.45 -18.89 12.14
CA MET A 33 1.05 -18.96 11.69
C MET A 33 0.96 -18.81 10.17
N ILE A 34 1.47 -19.81 9.45
CA ILE A 34 1.72 -19.70 8.01
C ILE A 34 0.42 -19.53 7.18
N GLU A 35 -0.69 -20.15 7.59
CA GLU A 35 -1.98 -20.02 6.93
C GLU A 35 -2.50 -18.58 7.01
N LEU A 36 -2.35 -17.95 8.17
CA LEU A 36 -2.70 -16.54 8.37
C LEU A 36 -1.81 -15.65 7.51
N HIS A 37 -0.52 -15.98 7.38
CA HIS A 37 0.41 -15.26 6.52
C HIS A 37 -0.05 -15.30 5.05
N PHE A 38 -0.42 -16.48 4.52
CA PHE A 38 -0.96 -16.60 3.17
C PHE A 38 -2.25 -15.81 2.96
N ILE A 39 -3.23 -15.94 3.86
CA ILE A 39 -4.51 -15.24 3.75
C ILE A 39 -4.30 -13.72 3.80
N ALA A 40 -3.46 -13.24 4.71
CA ALA A 40 -3.09 -11.83 4.79
C ALA A 40 -2.33 -11.37 3.52
N GLY A 41 -1.49 -12.24 2.95
CA GLY A 41 -0.77 -12.01 1.69
C GLY A 41 -1.73 -11.84 0.51
N PHE A 42 -2.69 -12.75 0.33
CA PHE A 42 -3.70 -12.66 -0.73
C PHE A 42 -4.63 -11.45 -0.56
N PHE A 43 -5.01 -11.12 0.68
CA PHE A 43 -5.75 -9.90 0.97
C PHE A 43 -4.95 -8.64 0.58
N THR A 44 -3.66 -8.61 0.92
CA THR A 44 -2.76 -7.50 0.57
C THR A 44 -2.54 -7.39 -0.94
N LEU A 45 -2.44 -8.54 -1.63
CA LEU A 45 -2.36 -8.61 -3.08
C LEU A 45 -3.60 -8.02 -3.75
N ALA A 46 -4.80 -8.39 -3.29
CA ALA A 46 -6.06 -7.80 -3.76
C ALA A 46 -6.10 -6.29 -3.52
N LEU A 47 -5.65 -5.83 -2.34
CA LEU A 47 -5.57 -4.40 -2.01
C LEU A 47 -4.65 -3.63 -2.97
N ILE A 48 -3.44 -4.13 -3.18
CA ILE A 48 -2.43 -3.48 -4.04
C ILE A 48 -2.89 -3.48 -5.50
N ALA A 49 -3.38 -4.60 -6.02
CA ALA A 49 -3.94 -4.68 -7.37
C ALA A 49 -5.09 -3.67 -7.56
N THR A 50 -6.03 -3.63 -6.62
CA THR A 50 -7.13 -2.65 -6.66
C THR A 50 -6.60 -1.23 -6.62
N ARG A 51 -5.59 -0.94 -5.80
CA ARG A 51 -5.01 0.39 -5.69
C ARG A 51 -4.35 0.84 -6.98
N LEU A 52 -3.65 -0.05 -7.69
CA LEU A 52 -3.04 0.23 -8.99
C LEU A 52 -4.12 0.54 -10.03
N ILE A 53 -5.18 -0.27 -10.11
CA ILE A 53 -6.32 -0.03 -11.00
C ILE A 53 -6.99 1.32 -10.68
N TRP A 54 -7.27 1.57 -9.40
CA TRP A 54 -7.85 2.86 -8.94
C TRP A 54 -6.91 4.04 -9.19
N GLY A 55 -5.60 3.79 -9.25
CA GLY A 55 -4.58 4.75 -9.65
C GLY A 55 -4.63 5.13 -11.13
N VAL A 56 -5.40 4.44 -11.96
CA VAL A 56 -5.63 4.80 -13.37
C VAL A 56 -7.00 5.46 -13.52
N ILE A 57 -8.06 4.82 -13.02
CA ILE A 57 -9.45 5.21 -13.29
C ILE A 57 -10.13 6.04 -12.17
N GLY A 58 -9.51 6.12 -10.99
CA GLY A 58 -10.11 6.68 -9.77
C GLY A 58 -10.09 8.21 -9.66
N SER A 59 -10.04 8.69 -8.41
CA SER A 59 -10.00 10.12 -8.05
C SER A 59 -8.78 10.84 -8.63
N ARG A 60 -8.86 12.16 -8.84
CA ARG A 60 -7.74 12.96 -9.38
C ARG A 60 -6.49 12.82 -8.51
N THR A 61 -6.65 12.86 -7.19
CA THR A 61 -5.57 12.67 -6.20
C THR A 61 -5.14 11.22 -6.03
N ALA A 62 -5.93 10.26 -6.54
CA ALA A 62 -5.58 8.84 -6.55
C ALA A 62 -4.62 8.46 -7.67
N LYS A 63 -4.60 9.26 -8.75
CA LYS A 63 -3.94 8.89 -9.99
C LYS A 63 -2.44 8.65 -9.78
N LEU A 64 -1.90 7.60 -10.39
CA LEU A 64 -0.45 7.33 -10.38
C LEU A 64 0.31 8.47 -11.06
N SER A 65 -0.27 9.09 -12.09
CA SER A 65 0.31 10.27 -12.72
C SER A 65 0.43 11.48 -11.79
N ALA A 66 -0.38 11.55 -10.72
CA ALA A 66 -0.26 12.59 -9.70
C ALA A 66 0.94 12.38 -8.75
N LEU A 67 1.62 11.22 -8.84
CA LEU A 67 2.85 10.93 -8.10
C LEU A 67 4.12 11.34 -8.86
N ILE A 68 3.98 11.68 -10.14
CA ILE A 68 5.12 12.03 -10.99
C ILE A 68 5.48 13.49 -10.74
N HIS A 69 6.64 13.70 -10.11
CA HIS A 69 7.23 15.02 -9.91
C HIS A 69 8.65 15.04 -10.46
N SER A 70 9.13 16.22 -10.85
CA SER A 70 10.54 16.38 -11.19
C SER A 70 11.41 16.22 -9.93
N PRO A 71 12.65 15.69 -10.04
CA PRO A 71 13.56 15.59 -8.89
C PRO A 71 13.80 16.94 -8.21
N LYS A 72 13.85 18.03 -8.99
CA LYS A 72 13.97 19.41 -8.48
C LYS A 72 12.81 19.82 -7.57
N ALA A 73 11.60 19.27 -7.77
CA ALA A 73 10.43 19.56 -6.95
C ALA A 73 10.59 19.08 -5.51
N VAL A 74 11.38 18.02 -5.27
CA VAL A 74 11.70 17.52 -3.92
C VAL A 74 12.47 18.59 -3.14
N PHE A 75 13.57 19.10 -3.71
CA PHE A 75 14.37 20.15 -3.08
C PHE A 75 13.58 21.45 -2.89
N ASN A 76 12.74 21.82 -3.87
CA ASN A 76 11.89 23.00 -3.77
C ASN A 76 10.80 22.84 -2.69
N SER A 77 10.37 21.62 -2.39
CA SER A 77 9.38 21.35 -1.33
C SER A 77 9.90 21.66 0.08
N PHE A 78 11.23 21.67 0.26
CA PHE A 78 11.84 22.10 1.53
C PHE A 78 11.97 23.62 1.65
N LYS A 79 12.02 24.34 0.52
CA LYS A 79 12.17 25.80 0.46
C LYS A 79 10.84 26.55 0.42
N SER A 80 9.81 25.95 -0.17
CA SER A 80 8.50 26.59 -0.36
C SER A 80 7.45 26.02 0.58
N SER A 81 6.61 26.88 1.15
CA SER A 81 5.44 26.50 1.94
C SER A 81 4.19 26.24 1.10
N LYS A 82 4.31 26.17 -0.24
CA LYS A 82 3.16 25.96 -1.14
C LYS A 82 2.36 24.72 -0.73
N ASN A 83 1.07 24.92 -0.53
CA ASN A 83 0.13 23.85 -0.27
C ASN A 83 -0.17 23.12 -1.58
N THR A 84 0.33 21.90 -1.73
CA THR A 84 -0.11 21.02 -2.82
C THR A 84 -1.41 20.32 -2.44
N ILE A 85 -2.22 20.02 -3.46
CA ILE A 85 -3.39 19.15 -3.35
C ILE A 85 -2.92 17.71 -3.60
N GLY A 86 -3.24 16.79 -2.71
CA GLY A 86 -2.74 15.41 -2.76
C GLY A 86 -1.35 15.28 -2.15
N HIS A 87 -0.49 14.47 -2.77
CA HIS A 87 0.87 14.23 -2.28
C HIS A 87 1.78 15.44 -2.53
N SER A 88 2.73 15.68 -1.61
CA SER A 88 3.90 16.51 -1.89
C SER A 88 4.91 15.72 -2.71
N ALA A 89 5.87 16.38 -3.37
CA ALA A 89 6.88 15.65 -4.13
C ALA A 89 7.64 14.60 -3.29
N PRO A 90 8.19 14.92 -2.08
CA PRO A 90 8.81 13.90 -1.23
C PRO A 90 7.84 12.77 -0.84
N GLY A 91 6.57 13.11 -0.57
CA GLY A 91 5.54 12.12 -0.25
C GLY A 91 5.27 11.17 -1.42
N SER A 92 5.21 11.69 -2.65
CA SER A 92 4.99 10.90 -3.87
C SER A 92 6.13 9.92 -4.12
N TYR A 93 7.39 10.33 -3.94
CA TYR A 93 8.53 9.40 -4.03
C TYR A 93 8.44 8.28 -3.00
N MET A 94 8.02 8.59 -1.77
CA MET A 94 7.87 7.56 -0.75
C MET A 94 6.75 6.56 -1.09
N VAL A 95 5.65 7.03 -1.70
CA VAL A 95 4.60 6.14 -2.22
C VAL A 95 5.13 5.23 -3.33
N LEU A 96 5.94 5.76 -4.26
CA LEU A 96 6.55 4.96 -5.33
C LEU A 96 7.51 3.90 -4.77
N VAL A 97 8.32 4.26 -3.77
CA VAL A 97 9.20 3.31 -3.06
C VAL A 97 8.37 2.22 -2.39
N PHE A 98 7.30 2.57 -1.67
CA PHE A 98 6.43 1.56 -1.05
C PHE A 98 5.74 0.67 -2.08
N PHE A 99 5.30 1.20 -3.22
CA PHE A 99 4.76 0.33 -4.28
C PHE A 99 5.80 -0.65 -4.79
N ALA A 100 7.03 -0.21 -5.05
CA ALA A 100 8.09 -1.11 -5.48
C ALA A 100 8.34 -2.21 -4.43
N LEU A 101 8.60 -1.83 -3.17
CA LEU A 101 8.92 -2.77 -2.10
C LEU A 101 7.78 -3.76 -1.83
N ILE A 102 6.54 -3.29 -1.78
CA ILE A 102 5.39 -4.16 -1.47
C ILE A 102 5.06 -5.07 -2.64
N ILE A 103 5.14 -4.59 -3.89
CA ILE A 103 4.94 -5.46 -5.06
C ILE A 103 6.04 -6.51 -5.12
N THR A 104 7.30 -6.14 -4.89
CA THR A 104 8.40 -7.11 -4.79
C THR A 104 8.11 -8.13 -3.70
N GLN A 105 7.72 -7.71 -2.50
CA GLN A 105 7.40 -8.62 -1.39
C GLN A 105 6.30 -9.62 -1.76
N LEU A 106 5.23 -9.15 -2.40
CA LEU A 106 4.11 -9.99 -2.80
C LEU A 106 4.52 -10.96 -3.91
N VAL A 107 5.22 -10.49 -4.93
CA VAL A 107 5.65 -11.35 -6.05
C VAL A 107 6.64 -12.41 -5.59
N THR A 108 7.64 -12.05 -4.78
CA THR A 108 8.58 -13.04 -4.25
C THR A 108 7.89 -14.01 -3.31
N GLY A 109 6.96 -13.55 -2.47
CA GLY A 109 6.18 -14.42 -1.58
C GLY A 109 5.34 -15.45 -2.33
N LEU A 110 4.79 -15.09 -3.50
CA LEU A 110 4.08 -16.05 -4.35
C LEU A 110 5.00 -17.14 -4.93
N MET A 111 6.31 -16.89 -5.00
CA MET A 111 7.34 -17.81 -5.54
C MET A 111 8.18 -18.46 -4.43
N SER A 112 7.87 -18.20 -3.15
CA SER A 112 8.63 -18.69 -2.00
C SER A 112 8.17 -20.07 -1.54
N SER A 113 9.08 -20.84 -0.96
CA SER A 113 8.83 -22.20 -0.46
C SER A 113 9.66 -22.47 0.80
N ASP A 114 9.12 -23.26 1.74
CA ASP A 114 9.87 -23.81 2.88
C ASP A 114 10.64 -25.10 2.54
N GLY A 115 10.46 -25.64 1.33
CA GLY A 115 11.10 -26.86 0.83
C GLY A 115 10.53 -28.15 1.42
N ILE A 116 9.43 -28.10 2.18
CA ILE A 116 8.85 -29.25 2.86
C ILE A 116 7.37 -29.42 2.52
N LEU A 117 6.52 -28.49 2.96
CA LEU A 117 5.06 -28.58 2.84
C LEU A 117 4.39 -27.27 2.42
N THR A 118 5.13 -26.15 2.43
CA THR A 118 4.58 -24.82 2.27
C THR A 118 5.14 -24.16 1.03
N ASP A 119 4.32 -24.11 -0.02
CA ASP A 119 4.68 -23.49 -1.28
C ASP A 119 3.77 -22.31 -1.62
N GLY A 120 4.39 -21.24 -2.11
CA GLY A 120 3.71 -20.18 -2.82
C GLY A 120 3.10 -20.70 -4.14
N PRO A 121 1.97 -20.14 -4.57
CA PRO A 121 1.22 -20.66 -5.72
C PRO A 121 1.96 -20.54 -7.07
N LEU A 122 3.08 -19.82 -7.14
CA LEU A 122 3.88 -19.70 -8.36
C LEU A 122 5.11 -20.61 -8.37
N VAL A 123 5.39 -21.36 -7.29
CA VAL A 123 6.56 -22.25 -7.17
C VAL A 123 6.59 -23.28 -8.30
N GLU A 124 5.44 -23.86 -8.65
CA GLU A 124 5.34 -24.88 -9.72
C GLU A 124 5.70 -24.38 -11.14
N TYR A 125 5.72 -23.05 -11.34
CA TYR A 125 5.97 -22.42 -12.64
C TYR A 125 7.38 -21.85 -12.80
N VAL A 126 8.25 -21.98 -11.78
CA VAL A 126 9.59 -21.39 -11.78
C VAL A 126 10.66 -22.44 -11.44
N SER A 127 11.92 -22.14 -11.75
CA SER A 127 13.04 -23.03 -11.40
C SER A 127 13.36 -22.98 -9.90
N SER A 128 14.03 -24.01 -9.38
CA SER A 128 14.57 -24.02 -8.01
C SER A 128 15.43 -22.80 -7.71
N ASP A 129 16.32 -22.41 -8.65
CA ASP A 129 17.16 -21.22 -8.51
C ASP A 129 16.33 -19.93 -8.36
N THR A 130 15.17 -19.88 -9.02
CA THR A 130 14.24 -18.74 -8.90
C THR A 130 13.53 -18.75 -7.55
N VAL A 131 13.15 -19.91 -7.03
CA VAL A 131 12.57 -20.07 -5.69
C VAL A 131 13.57 -19.64 -4.62
N ASP A 132 14.83 -20.11 -4.71
CA ASP A 132 15.89 -19.74 -3.77
C ASP A 132 16.17 -18.23 -3.79
N PHE A 133 16.22 -17.64 -4.99
CA PHE A 133 16.36 -16.19 -5.14
C PHE A 133 15.14 -15.44 -4.57
N ALA A 134 13.93 -15.92 -4.83
CA ALA A 134 12.70 -15.31 -4.30
C ALA A 134 12.67 -15.36 -2.78
N ASN A 135 13.02 -16.50 -2.16
CA ASN A 135 13.17 -16.65 -0.72
C ASN A 135 14.16 -15.63 -0.14
N TRP A 136 15.39 -15.60 -0.67
CA TRP A 136 16.40 -14.64 -0.23
C TRP A 136 15.90 -13.19 -0.35
N LEU A 137 15.33 -12.84 -1.50
CA LEU A 137 14.86 -11.49 -1.77
C LEU A 137 13.64 -11.14 -0.90
N HIS A 138 12.75 -12.08 -0.61
CA HIS A 138 11.59 -11.88 0.27
C HIS A 138 12.02 -11.48 1.69
N HIS A 139 13.01 -12.18 2.26
CA HIS A 139 13.56 -11.83 3.56
C HIS A 139 14.27 -10.47 3.55
N LEU A 140 15.20 -10.26 2.60
CA LEU A 140 15.95 -9.00 2.51
C LEU A 140 15.04 -7.80 2.26
N ASN A 141 14.06 -7.93 1.35
CA ASN A 141 13.17 -6.85 0.98
C ASN A 141 12.23 -6.47 2.13
N PHE A 142 11.88 -7.41 3.02
CA PHE A 142 11.13 -7.10 4.23
C PHE A 142 11.92 -6.19 5.18
N ASP A 143 13.21 -6.47 5.41
CA ASP A 143 14.06 -5.59 6.22
C ASP A 143 14.12 -4.17 5.65
N ILE A 144 14.30 -4.05 4.33
CA ILE A 144 14.31 -2.77 3.63
C ILE A 144 12.96 -2.05 3.77
N LEU A 145 11.85 -2.79 3.64
CA LEU A 145 10.49 -2.27 3.85
C LEU A 145 10.31 -1.74 5.28
N LEU A 146 10.83 -2.44 6.28
CA LEU A 146 10.74 -2.01 7.68
C LEU A 146 11.51 -0.69 7.92
N TYR A 147 12.73 -0.56 7.38
CA TYR A 147 13.47 0.71 7.42
C TYR A 147 12.73 1.84 6.69
N ALA A 148 12.12 1.56 5.54
CA ALA A 148 11.33 2.52 4.78
C ALA A 148 10.09 2.99 5.56
N ILE A 149 9.42 2.08 6.28
CA ILE A 149 8.32 2.41 7.19
C ILE A 149 8.81 3.30 8.33
N GLY A 150 9.96 2.97 8.95
CA GLY A 150 10.57 3.79 10.00
C GLY A 150 10.87 5.23 9.54
N LEU A 151 11.45 5.38 8.34
CA LEU A 151 11.70 6.67 7.71
C LEU A 151 10.39 7.44 7.46
N HIS A 152 9.37 6.75 6.93
CA HIS A 152 8.06 7.34 6.66
C HIS A 152 7.39 7.89 7.94
N VAL A 153 7.35 7.08 9.01
CA VAL A 153 6.79 7.48 10.30
C VAL A 153 7.58 8.65 10.89
N SER A 154 8.91 8.62 10.83
CA SER A 154 9.78 9.71 11.27
C SER A 154 9.47 11.02 10.54
N ALA A 155 9.25 10.96 9.21
CA ALA A 155 8.86 12.12 8.42
C ALA A 155 7.47 12.65 8.83
N ILE A 156 6.51 11.78 9.13
CA ILE A 156 5.19 12.18 9.62
C ILE A 156 5.30 12.92 10.95
N ILE A 157 6.10 12.41 11.90
CA ILE A 157 6.34 13.04 13.20
C ILE A 157 6.99 14.42 13.00
N PHE A 158 8.02 14.51 12.15
CA PHE A 158 8.66 15.77 11.82
C PHE A 158 7.69 16.81 11.26
N TYR A 159 6.83 16.42 10.31
CA TYR A 159 5.82 17.33 9.76
C TYR A 159 4.73 17.71 10.78
N ARG A 160 4.40 16.80 11.71
CA ARG A 160 3.48 17.08 12.81
C ARG A 160 4.05 18.14 13.75
N ILE A 161 5.34 18.06 14.10
CA ILE A 161 6.04 19.07 14.90
C ILE A 161 6.04 20.43 14.18
N LYS A 162 6.18 20.43 12.86
CA LYS A 162 6.03 21.64 12.01
C LYS A 162 4.58 22.11 11.81
N GLY A 163 3.63 21.59 12.60
CA GLY A 163 2.23 22.02 12.57
C GLY A 163 1.42 21.51 11.37
N LYS A 164 1.91 20.53 10.61
CA LYS A 164 1.18 19.93 9.46
C LYS A 164 0.52 18.61 9.87
N PRO A 165 -0.80 18.56 10.11
CA PRO A 165 -1.49 17.36 10.59
C PRO A 165 -1.78 16.35 9.46
N LEU A 166 -0.74 15.68 8.94
CA LEU A 166 -0.87 14.76 7.80
C LEU A 166 -1.78 13.55 8.09
N VAL A 167 -1.66 12.95 9.29
CA VAL A 167 -2.49 11.81 9.72
C VAL A 167 -3.97 12.18 9.75
N LYS A 168 -4.32 13.40 10.19
CA LYS A 168 -5.71 13.86 10.22
C LYS A 168 -6.33 13.82 8.83
N ALA A 169 -5.58 14.23 7.80
CA ALA A 169 -6.05 14.18 6.42
C ALA A 169 -6.29 12.73 5.94
N MET A 170 -5.51 11.75 6.42
CA MET A 170 -5.72 10.33 6.10
C MET A 170 -6.93 9.72 6.81
N ILE A 171 -7.35 10.26 7.96
CA ILE A 171 -8.54 9.80 8.67
C ILE A 171 -9.79 10.47 8.09
N THR A 172 -9.81 11.80 8.03
CA THR A 172 -11.00 12.57 7.62
C THR A 172 -11.17 12.62 6.11
N GLY A 173 -10.07 12.46 5.36
CA GLY A 173 -10.04 12.66 3.91
C GLY A 173 -10.06 14.12 3.48
N SER A 174 -10.03 15.06 4.42
CA SER A 174 -10.26 16.47 4.16
C SER A 174 -9.10 17.35 4.62
N LYS A 175 -8.86 18.41 3.86
CA LYS A 175 -7.90 19.48 4.16
C LYS A 175 -8.66 20.80 4.28
N ASN A 176 -8.26 21.64 5.23
CA ASN A 176 -8.82 23.00 5.33
C ASN A 176 -8.30 23.83 4.15
N LEU A 177 -9.22 24.48 3.44
CA LEU A 177 -8.90 25.43 2.39
C LEU A 177 -8.52 26.79 3.01
N LYS A 178 -7.64 27.51 2.33
CA LYS A 178 -7.54 28.97 2.50
C LYS A 178 -8.70 29.62 1.76
N GLU A 179 -9.16 30.77 2.24
CA GLU A 179 -10.42 31.42 1.79
C GLU A 179 -10.50 31.71 0.27
N ASP A 180 -9.36 31.79 -0.43
CA ASP A 180 -9.29 32.06 -1.87
C ASP A 180 -9.03 30.83 -2.78
N GLU A 181 -9.03 29.59 -2.25
CA GLU A 181 -8.80 28.40 -3.08
C GLU A 181 -10.09 27.89 -3.75
N PRO A 182 -10.12 27.71 -5.09
CA PRO A 182 -11.32 27.28 -5.80
C PRO A 182 -11.78 25.88 -5.38
N HIS A 183 -13.09 25.72 -5.20
CA HIS A 183 -13.73 24.43 -4.92
C HIS A 183 -13.68 23.52 -6.14
N THR A 184 -12.60 22.75 -6.26
CA THR A 184 -12.48 21.72 -7.30
C THR A 184 -12.85 20.35 -6.74
N ILE A 185 -13.78 19.64 -7.38
CA ILE A 185 -14.08 18.26 -7.02
C ILE A 185 -12.91 17.39 -7.49
N VAL A 186 -12.16 16.83 -6.54
CA VAL A 186 -10.99 15.99 -6.84
C VAL A 186 -11.18 14.51 -6.51
N THR A 187 -12.29 14.16 -5.85
CA THR A 187 -12.59 12.79 -5.41
C THR A 187 -13.80 12.19 -6.10
N LYS A 188 -13.75 10.88 -6.39
CA LYS A 188 -14.87 10.06 -6.85
C LYS A 188 -15.50 9.26 -5.70
N SER A 189 -16.65 8.65 -5.98
CA SER A 189 -17.28 7.66 -5.10
C SER A 189 -16.40 6.40 -4.97
N PRO A 190 -16.27 5.79 -3.77
CA PRO A 190 -15.37 4.65 -3.56
C PRO A 190 -15.96 3.29 -3.96
N TRP A 191 -17.26 3.21 -4.27
CA TRP A 191 -17.97 1.93 -4.43
C TRP A 191 -17.42 1.06 -5.58
N LEU A 192 -17.02 1.67 -6.69
CA LEU A 192 -16.40 0.94 -7.79
C LEU A 192 -15.07 0.28 -7.36
N ALA A 193 -14.26 0.99 -6.58
CA ALA A 193 -13.00 0.43 -6.06
C ALA A 193 -13.26 -0.76 -5.13
N TRP A 194 -14.27 -0.66 -4.25
CA TRP A 194 -14.67 -1.78 -3.40
C TRP A 194 -15.18 -2.98 -4.20
N GLY A 195 -15.97 -2.75 -5.25
CA GLY A 195 -16.39 -3.81 -6.16
C GLY A 195 -15.20 -4.54 -6.79
N ILE A 196 -14.21 -3.81 -7.31
CA ILE A 196 -12.97 -4.38 -7.85
C ILE A 196 -12.24 -5.18 -6.78
N PHE A 197 -12.08 -4.61 -5.58
CA PHE A 197 -11.41 -5.27 -4.46
C PHE A 197 -12.06 -6.59 -4.09
N PHE A 198 -13.38 -6.63 -3.89
CA PHE A 198 -14.08 -7.84 -3.50
C PHE A 198 -14.05 -8.91 -4.61
N ILE A 199 -14.11 -8.51 -5.87
CA ILE A 199 -13.98 -9.45 -6.99
C ILE A 199 -12.58 -10.07 -7.00
N LEU A 200 -11.52 -9.27 -6.90
CA LEU A 200 -10.14 -9.76 -6.89
C LEU A 200 -9.87 -10.63 -5.66
N LEU A 201 -10.33 -10.20 -4.48
CA LEU A 201 -10.20 -10.96 -3.25
C LEU A 201 -10.92 -12.31 -3.36
N PHE A 202 -12.16 -12.31 -3.86
CA PHE A 202 -12.92 -13.53 -4.06
C PHE A 202 -12.20 -14.51 -4.98
N ILE A 203 -11.67 -14.04 -6.12
CA ILE A 203 -10.89 -14.86 -7.04
C ILE A 203 -9.69 -15.48 -6.33
N LEU A 204 -8.87 -14.67 -5.65
CA LEU A 204 -7.68 -15.13 -4.95
C LEU A 204 -8.01 -16.15 -3.84
N MET A 205 -9.08 -15.91 -3.08
CA MET A 205 -9.51 -16.82 -2.01
C MET A 205 -10.08 -18.14 -2.55
N MET A 206 -10.73 -18.12 -3.70
CA MET A 206 -11.26 -19.33 -4.33
C MET A 206 -10.18 -20.16 -5.04
N THR A 207 -9.09 -19.53 -5.50
CA THR A 207 -7.99 -20.22 -6.18
C THR A 207 -6.89 -20.64 -5.21
N TRP A 208 -6.22 -19.68 -4.58
CA TRP A 208 -5.00 -19.91 -3.79
C TRP A 208 -5.27 -19.87 -2.28
N GLY A 209 -6.30 -19.15 -1.84
CA GLY A 209 -6.63 -19.04 -0.42
C GLY A 209 -7.44 -20.20 0.16
N LYS A 210 -7.98 -21.10 -0.69
CA LYS A 210 -8.95 -22.12 -0.25
C LYS A 210 -8.35 -23.08 0.78
N GLU A 211 -7.13 -23.56 0.53
CA GLU A 211 -6.46 -24.51 1.42
C GLU A 211 -6.01 -23.84 2.73
N PRO A 212 -5.30 -22.69 2.73
CA PRO A 212 -4.98 -21.97 3.97
C PRO A 212 -6.21 -21.62 4.82
N ILE A 213 -7.34 -21.24 4.20
CA ILE A 213 -8.59 -20.96 4.91
C ILE A 213 -9.09 -22.22 5.63
N ASN A 214 -9.08 -23.37 4.96
CA ASN A 214 -9.58 -24.60 5.57
C ASN A 214 -8.74 -25.01 6.78
N TYR A 215 -7.41 -24.92 6.68
CA TYR A 215 -6.51 -25.23 7.79
C TYR A 215 -6.64 -24.23 8.95
N LEU A 216 -6.84 -22.94 8.68
CA LEU A 216 -6.97 -21.93 9.74
C LEU A 216 -8.22 -22.13 10.62
N PHE A 217 -9.26 -22.76 10.08
CA PHE A 217 -10.55 -22.98 10.76
C PHE A 217 -10.85 -24.45 11.09
N SER A 218 -9.90 -25.36 10.90
CA SER A 218 -9.99 -26.77 11.31
C SER A 218 -9.40 -26.99 12.70
#